data_AF-G3GZR5-F1
#
_entry.id   AF-G3GZR5-F1
#
_cell.length_a   1.000
_cell.length_b   1.000
_cell.length_c   1.000
_cell.angle_alpha   90.00
_cell.angle_beta   90.00
_cell.angle_gamma   90.00
#
_symmetry.space_group_name_H-M   'P 1'
#
loop_
_entity.id
_entity.type
_entity.pdbx_description
1 polymer ?
#
loop_
_entity_poly.entity_id
_entity_poly.type
_entity_poly.pdbx_seq_one_letter_code
_entity_poly.pdbx_strand_id
1 'polypeptide(L)'
;MGCACAPESRPPPPPLLLLSLLLLLLLSPTVRGLGKNVTSRLGEVSALLCSYLPRYRLIGSSSAYCYLTGSTVDWSDPLPTCTDPPKIGNGTIREESDTYAYRHAVTYVCARGFVLVGKSSIYCTVNNDQGEWSDPPPRCIGNLSYSSLCTHVLVLI
;
A
#
# COMPACT_ATOMS: atom_id res chain seq x y z
N MET A 1 4.96 8.73 9.91
CA MET A 1 5.00 9.27 8.52
C MET A 1 3.81 10.20 8.31
N GLY A 2 3.99 11.34 7.62
CA GLY A 2 2.91 12.26 7.23
C GLY A 2 2.21 11.89 5.91
N CYS A 3 1.38 12.80 5.41
CA CYS A 3 0.44 12.54 4.31
C CYS A 3 1.06 12.14 2.96
N ALA A 4 0.28 11.40 2.15
CA ALA A 4 0.72 10.82 0.88
C ALA A 4 -0.37 10.87 -0.20
N CYS A 5 0.02 11.02 -1.46
CA CYS A 5 -0.89 10.91 -2.61
C CYS A 5 -0.96 9.46 -3.12
N ALA A 6 -2.19 8.94 -3.25
CA ALA A 6 -2.45 7.58 -3.70
C ALA A 6 -3.44 7.54 -4.87
N PRO A 7 -3.24 6.66 -5.87
CA PRO A 7 -4.22 6.49 -6.92
C PRO A 7 -5.48 5.78 -6.39
N GLU A 8 -6.64 6.34 -6.72
CA GLU A 8 -7.92 5.63 -6.75
C GLU A 8 -7.78 4.38 -7.63
N SER A 9 -8.46 3.29 -7.28
CA SER A 9 -8.33 1.96 -7.92
C SER A 9 -8.87 1.85 -9.36
N ARG A 10 -9.14 2.98 -10.03
CA ARG A 10 -9.66 3.05 -11.42
C ARG A 10 -8.55 3.28 -12.46
N PRO A 11 -8.76 2.90 -13.73
CA PRO A 11 -7.80 3.19 -14.82
C PRO A 11 -7.71 4.70 -15.15
N PRO A 12 -6.51 5.29 -15.11
CA PRO A 12 -6.29 7.42 -15.41
C PRO A 12 -6.24 7.92 -16.86
N PRO A 13 -6.43 9.24 -17.06
CA PRO A 13 -6.44 9.91 -18.36
C PRO A 13 -5.05 9.98 -19.03
N PRO A 14 -5.00 10.34 -20.35
CA PRO A 14 -3.76 10.36 -21.14
C PRO A 14 -2.75 11.45 -20.73
N PRO A 15 -1.46 11.27 -21.06
CA PRO A 15 -0.33 12.01 -20.47
C PRO A 15 -0.18 13.49 -20.87
N LEU A 16 -0.91 13.97 -21.89
CA LEU A 16 -0.74 15.34 -22.40
C LEU A 16 -1.09 16.44 -21.38
N LEU A 17 -1.90 16.12 -20.36
CA LEU A 17 -2.29 17.04 -19.29
C LEU A 17 -1.15 17.33 -18.28
N LEU A 18 -0.07 16.54 -18.28
CA LEU A 18 0.97 16.62 -17.26
C LEU A 18 1.99 17.75 -17.50
N LEU A 19 2.36 18.00 -18.77
CA LEU A 19 3.35 19.03 -19.12
C LEU A 19 2.82 20.45 -18.93
N SER A 20 1.56 20.70 -19.29
CA SER A 20 0.93 22.02 -19.14
C SER A 20 0.80 22.45 -17.68
N LEU A 21 0.45 21.51 -16.80
CA LEU A 21 0.35 21.75 -15.36
C LEU A 21 1.72 22.09 -14.75
N LEU A 22 2.78 21.38 -15.14
CA LEU A 22 4.15 21.64 -14.66
C LEU A 22 4.60 23.09 -14.97
N LEU A 23 4.28 23.57 -16.17
CA LEU A 23 4.63 24.92 -16.61
C LEU A 23 3.89 26.01 -15.82
N LEU A 24 2.63 25.78 -15.47
CA LEU A 24 1.81 26.71 -14.67
C LEU A 24 2.32 26.82 -13.23
N LEU A 25 2.76 25.71 -12.62
CA LEU A 25 3.30 25.70 -11.25
C LEU A 25 4.57 26.56 -11.12
N LEU A 26 5.49 26.48 -12.09
CA LEU A 26 6.71 27.30 -12.14
C LEU A 26 6.43 28.80 -12.29
N LEU A 27 5.32 29.16 -12.94
CA LEU A 27 4.88 30.54 -13.11
C LEU A 27 4.19 31.12 -11.87
N SER A 28 3.71 30.28 -10.94
CA SER A 28 2.98 30.74 -9.75
C SER A 28 3.85 31.61 -8.81
N PRO A 29 3.29 32.66 -8.16
CA PRO A 29 4.03 33.49 -7.22
C PRO A 29 4.41 32.74 -5.93
N THR A 30 3.68 31.67 -5.59
CA THR A 30 3.89 30.83 -4.41
C THR A 30 5.30 30.23 -4.36
N VAL A 31 5.86 29.85 -5.52
CA VAL A 31 7.23 29.31 -5.63
C VAL A 31 8.31 30.36 -5.36
N ARG A 32 8.03 31.65 -5.59
CA ARG A 32 8.97 32.75 -5.33
C ARG A 32 8.97 33.22 -3.86
N GLY A 33 8.04 32.74 -3.04
CA GLY A 33 7.90 33.08 -1.61
C GLY A 33 8.78 32.27 -0.66
N LEU A 34 10.05 32.01 -1.01
CA LEU A 34 10.96 31.12 -0.25
C LEU A 34 11.49 31.78 1.04
N GLY A 35 10.62 32.02 2.03
CA GLY A 35 11.04 32.72 3.25
C GLY A 35 9.98 32.97 4.33
N LYS A 36 9.29 31.92 4.80
CA LYS A 36 8.80 31.71 6.20
C LYS A 36 7.89 30.47 6.29
N ASN A 37 8.13 29.66 7.32
CA ASN A 37 7.50 28.37 7.67
C ASN A 37 7.44 27.35 6.51
N VAL A 38 8.36 26.39 6.52
CA VAL A 38 8.52 25.37 5.46
C VAL A 38 7.55 24.20 5.64
N THR A 39 7.25 23.79 6.87
CA THR A 39 6.46 22.58 7.18
C THR A 39 5.00 22.67 6.79
N SER A 40 4.28 23.74 7.17
CA SER A 40 2.86 23.89 6.80
C SER A 40 2.64 23.93 5.28
N ARG A 41 3.60 24.53 4.55
CA ARG A 41 3.58 24.60 3.08
C ARG A 41 3.80 23.25 2.42
N LEU A 42 4.48 22.30 3.05
CA LEU A 42 4.71 20.97 2.48
C LEU A 42 3.41 20.15 2.41
N GLY A 43 2.61 20.16 3.46
CA GLY A 43 1.28 19.52 3.48
C GLY A 43 0.27 20.22 2.58
N GLU A 44 0.29 21.55 2.54
CA GLU A 44 -0.55 22.35 1.64
C GLU A 44 -0.21 22.11 0.16
N VAL A 45 1.08 22.08 -0.20
CA VAL A 45 1.54 21.77 -1.57
C VAL A 45 1.29 20.32 -1.95
N SER A 46 1.42 19.35 -1.03
CA SER A 46 1.10 17.95 -1.32
C SER A 46 -0.40 17.74 -1.54
N ALA A 47 -1.25 18.37 -0.72
CA ALA A 47 -2.70 18.36 -0.89
C ALA A 47 -3.14 19.00 -2.22
N LEU A 48 -2.57 20.17 -2.57
CA LEU A 48 -2.81 20.82 -3.86
C LEU A 48 -2.39 19.91 -5.03
N LEU A 49 -1.16 19.38 -5.01
CA LEU A 49 -0.67 18.46 -6.06
C LEU A 49 -1.56 17.21 -6.19
N CYS A 50 -1.99 16.63 -5.07
CA CYS A 50 -2.99 15.55 -5.03
C CYS A 50 -4.27 15.93 -5.79
N SER A 51 -4.86 17.09 -5.50
CA SER A 51 -6.12 17.52 -6.13
C SER A 51 -6.02 17.81 -7.62
N TYR A 52 -4.83 18.12 -8.14
CA TYR A 52 -4.59 18.25 -9.58
C TYR A 52 -4.29 16.92 -10.29
N LEU A 53 -4.15 15.81 -9.57
CA LEU A 53 -3.92 14.48 -10.15
C LEU A 53 -5.27 13.72 -10.27
N PRO A 54 -5.88 13.65 -11.46
CA PRO A 54 -7.17 12.97 -11.64
C PRO A 54 -7.07 11.48 -11.30
N ARG A 55 -8.00 11.02 -10.43
CA ARG A 55 -7.99 9.75 -9.70
C ARG A 55 -6.92 9.62 -8.61
N TYR A 56 -6.48 10.69 -7.95
CA TYR A 56 -5.64 10.57 -6.76
C TYR A 56 -6.33 11.20 -5.56
N ARG A 57 -6.17 10.55 -4.40
CA ARG A 57 -6.67 11.01 -3.09
C ARG A 57 -5.47 11.24 -2.16
N LEU A 58 -5.58 12.26 -1.33
CA LEU A 58 -4.67 12.48 -0.20
C LEU A 58 -5.03 11.50 0.92
N ILE A 59 -4.03 10.78 1.43
CA ILE A 59 -4.14 9.94 2.62
C ILE A 59 -3.51 10.69 3.79
N GLY A 60 -4.23 10.78 4.91
CA GLY A 60 -3.75 11.43 6.14
C GLY A 60 -3.82 12.96 6.09
N SER A 61 -3.41 13.59 7.20
CA SER A 61 -3.62 15.03 7.44
C SER A 61 -2.86 15.94 6.47
N SER A 62 -3.59 16.88 5.85
CA SER A 62 -3.03 17.92 4.96
C SER A 62 -2.18 18.97 5.69
N SER A 63 -2.16 18.96 7.02
CA SER A 63 -1.36 19.88 7.87
C SER A 63 -0.25 19.18 8.66
N ALA A 64 0.00 17.89 8.41
CA ALA A 64 0.99 17.09 9.13
C ALA A 64 2.39 17.73 9.11
N TYR A 65 3.02 17.84 10.28
CA TYR A 65 4.39 18.35 10.45
C TYR A 65 5.31 17.29 11.06
N CYS A 66 6.58 17.32 10.72
CA CYS A 66 7.58 16.48 11.35
C CYS A 66 8.13 17.11 12.64
N TYR A 67 8.46 16.27 13.61
CA TYR A 67 9.10 16.65 14.87
C TYR A 67 10.19 15.63 15.26
N LEU A 68 11.04 15.99 16.22
CA LEU A 68 12.15 15.15 16.68
C LEU A 68 11.76 14.39 17.95
N THR A 69 11.85 13.07 17.89
CA THR A 69 11.63 12.14 18.99
C THR A 69 12.95 11.43 19.29
N GLY A 70 13.73 11.96 20.23
CA GLY A 70 15.08 11.46 20.53
C GLY A 70 16.03 11.64 19.34
N SER A 71 16.53 10.54 18.78
CA SER A 71 17.37 10.52 17.57
C SER A 71 16.59 10.25 16.27
N THR A 72 15.26 10.23 16.33
CA THR A 72 14.35 9.84 15.24
C THR A 72 13.47 11.02 14.82
N VAL A 73 13.11 11.08 13.54
CA VAL A 73 12.13 12.04 13.00
C VAL A 73 10.78 11.34 12.90
N ASP A 74 9.76 11.88 13.56
CA ASP A 74 8.38 11.40 13.45
C ASP A 74 7.44 12.53 13.00
N TRP A 75 6.14 12.23 12.89
CA TRP A 75 5.12 13.10 12.32
C TRP A 75 3.92 13.27 13.25
N SER A 76 3.37 14.48 13.31
CA SER A 76 2.22 14.85 14.16
C SER A 76 0.98 13.99 13.90
N ASP A 77 0.79 13.63 12.64
CA ASP A 77 -0.35 12.88 12.13
C ASP A 77 0.19 11.66 11.37
N PRO A 78 0.06 10.43 11.92
CA PRO A 78 0.51 9.22 11.24
C PRO A 78 -0.43 8.85 10.09
N LEU A 79 0.13 8.23 9.04
CA LEU A 79 -0.66 7.52 8.02
C LEU A 79 -1.44 6.35 8.65
N PRO A 80 -2.65 6.03 8.15
CA PRO A 80 -3.41 4.87 8.61
C PRO A 80 -2.62 3.56 8.48
N THR A 81 -2.81 2.70 9.47
CA THR A 81 -2.28 1.33 9.54
C THR A 81 -3.36 0.31 9.23
N CYS A 82 -3.00 -0.77 8.55
CA CYS A 82 -3.83 -1.96 8.43
C CYS A 82 -3.80 -2.77 9.73
N THR A 83 -4.88 -3.50 10.01
CA THR A 83 -4.90 -4.56 11.03
C THR A 83 -3.98 -5.70 10.62
N ASP A 84 -3.68 -6.61 11.57
CA ASP A 84 -2.87 -7.79 11.30
C ASP A 84 -3.30 -8.54 10.03
N PRO A 85 -2.34 -8.98 9.19
CA PRO A 85 -2.62 -9.71 7.97
C PRO A 85 -3.28 -11.07 8.30
N PRO A 86 -4.37 -11.47 7.60
CA PRO A 86 -5.09 -12.69 7.92
C PRO A 86 -4.23 -13.95 7.85
N LYS A 87 -4.16 -14.72 8.95
CA LYS A 87 -3.40 -15.97 8.99
C LYS A 87 -4.07 -17.06 8.14
N ILE A 88 -3.29 -17.87 7.44
CA ILE A 88 -3.76 -18.86 6.46
C ILE A 88 -3.48 -20.30 6.91
N GLY A 89 -4.39 -21.22 6.59
CA GLY A 89 -4.17 -22.64 6.85
C GLY A 89 -3.04 -23.20 5.97
N ASN A 90 -2.12 -23.96 6.58
CA ASN A 90 -0.95 -24.59 5.92
C ASN A 90 0.02 -23.59 5.25
N GLY A 91 0.12 -22.38 5.78
CA GLY A 91 1.12 -21.39 5.38
C GLY A 91 1.39 -20.38 6.50
N THR A 92 2.45 -19.59 6.32
CA THR A 92 2.86 -18.53 7.25
C THR A 92 3.19 -17.26 6.48
N ILE A 93 3.34 -16.14 7.19
CA ILE A 93 3.99 -14.95 6.63
C ILE A 93 5.50 -15.09 6.85
N ARG A 94 6.29 -14.62 5.89
CA ARG A 94 7.76 -14.77 5.91
C ARG A 94 8.44 -13.85 6.93
N GLU A 95 7.96 -12.61 6.98
CA GLU A 95 8.48 -11.51 7.79
C GLU A 95 7.24 -10.79 8.36
N GLU A 96 6.81 -11.16 9.58
CA GLU A 96 5.77 -10.45 10.33
C GLU A 96 6.37 -9.19 10.99
N SER A 97 5.55 -8.15 11.22
CA SER A 97 5.94 -6.87 11.82
C SER A 97 4.91 -6.41 12.84
N ASP A 98 5.33 -5.64 13.84
CA ASP A 98 4.42 -5.07 14.85
C ASP A 98 3.47 -4.00 14.28
N THR A 99 3.76 -3.42 13.10
CA THR A 99 2.91 -2.40 12.47
C THR A 99 2.90 -2.44 10.94
N TYR A 100 1.70 -2.38 10.35
CA TYR A 100 1.49 -2.40 8.90
C TYR A 100 0.96 -1.05 8.39
N ALA A 101 1.84 -0.04 8.36
CA ALA A 101 1.51 1.28 7.79
C ALA A 101 1.24 1.21 6.26
N TYR A 102 0.60 2.24 5.71
CA TYR A 102 0.37 2.37 4.26
C TYR A 102 1.62 2.01 3.42
N ARG A 103 1.41 1.16 2.40
CA ARG A 103 2.40 0.50 1.51
C ARG A 103 3.32 -0.54 2.14
N HIS A 104 3.21 -0.86 3.44
CA HIS A 104 3.87 -2.05 3.99
C HIS A 104 3.30 -3.30 3.29
N ALA A 105 4.16 -4.11 2.68
CA ALA A 105 3.80 -5.36 2.02
C ALA A 105 4.19 -6.58 2.85
N VAL A 106 3.30 -7.58 2.90
CA VAL A 106 3.56 -8.88 3.53
C VAL A 106 3.57 -9.98 2.48
N THR A 107 4.38 -11.02 2.69
CA THR A 107 4.50 -12.16 1.78
C THR A 107 4.20 -13.47 2.49
N TYR A 108 3.21 -14.19 1.98
CA TYR A 108 2.79 -15.52 2.42
C TYR A 108 3.64 -16.61 1.76
N VAL A 109 3.90 -17.67 2.51
CA VAL A 109 4.63 -18.87 2.07
C VAL A 109 3.86 -20.09 2.55
N CYS A 110 3.64 -21.06 1.66
CA CYS A 110 2.98 -22.31 2.04
C CYS A 110 3.95 -23.31 2.67
N ALA A 111 3.43 -24.16 3.55
CA ALA A 111 4.18 -25.27 4.15
C ALA A 111 4.60 -26.29 3.08
N ARG A 112 5.64 -27.09 3.38
CA ARG A 112 6.13 -28.14 2.48
C ARG A 112 4.99 -29.09 2.09
N GLY A 113 4.81 -29.33 0.79
CA GLY A 113 3.74 -30.16 0.24
C GLY A 113 2.47 -29.39 -0.15
N PHE A 114 2.40 -28.08 0.11
CA PHE A 114 1.28 -27.22 -0.28
C PHE A 114 1.69 -26.21 -1.37
N VAL A 115 0.76 -25.91 -2.27
CA VAL A 115 0.90 -24.96 -3.38
C VAL A 115 0.10 -23.70 -3.05
N LEU A 116 0.70 -22.52 -3.28
CA LEU A 116 0.05 -21.23 -3.06
C LEU A 116 -0.87 -20.89 -4.23
N VAL A 117 -2.13 -20.58 -3.93
CA VAL A 117 -3.15 -20.16 -4.89
C VAL A 117 -3.70 -18.79 -4.49
N GLY A 118 -3.51 -17.80 -5.36
CA GLY A 118 -3.79 -16.39 -5.10
C GLY A 118 -2.52 -15.54 -5.28
N LYS A 119 -2.55 -14.29 -4.79
CA LYS A 119 -1.34 -13.46 -4.73
C LYS A 119 -0.47 -13.88 -3.53
N SER A 120 0.82 -14.13 -3.77
CA SER A 120 1.77 -14.45 -2.70
C SER A 120 2.03 -13.28 -1.76
N SER A 121 1.88 -12.04 -2.25
CA SER A 121 2.16 -10.83 -1.50
C SER A 121 1.00 -9.84 -1.64
N ILE A 122 0.64 -9.21 -0.53
CA ILE A 122 -0.40 -8.18 -0.42
C ILE A 122 0.17 -6.96 0.30
N TYR A 123 -0.38 -5.78 0.08
CA TYR A 123 0.14 -4.55 0.71
C TYR A 123 -0.97 -3.72 1.36
N CYS A 124 -0.61 -2.97 2.41
CA CYS A 124 -1.53 -2.07 3.06
C CYS A 124 -1.87 -0.89 2.13
N THR A 125 -3.14 -0.73 1.78
CA THR A 125 -3.72 0.44 1.12
C THR A 125 -4.58 1.22 2.13
N VAL A 126 -5.16 2.34 1.72
CA VAL A 126 -6.10 3.11 2.57
C VAL A 126 -7.39 3.39 1.82
N ASN A 127 -8.49 3.01 2.44
CA ASN A 127 -9.85 3.21 1.96
C ASN A 127 -10.63 4.05 2.98
N ASN A 128 -11.01 5.27 2.61
CA ASN A 128 -11.74 6.21 3.45
C ASN A 128 -11.06 6.42 4.82
N ASP A 129 -9.75 6.70 4.76
CA ASP A 129 -8.83 6.90 5.89
C ASP A 129 -8.68 5.71 6.86
N GLN A 130 -9.19 4.52 6.50
CA GLN A 130 -8.96 3.25 7.18
C GLN A 130 -7.95 2.40 6.40
N GLY A 131 -7.04 1.71 7.11
CA GLY A 131 -6.10 0.78 6.48
C GLY A 131 -6.80 -0.49 6.03
N GLU A 132 -6.68 -0.83 4.74
CA GLU A 132 -7.27 -2.02 4.12
C GLU A 132 -6.18 -2.80 3.37
N TRP A 133 -6.23 -4.13 3.37
CA TRP A 133 -5.27 -4.94 2.60
C TRP A 133 -5.64 -4.93 1.10
N SER A 134 -4.64 -4.82 0.21
CA SER A 134 -4.85 -4.66 -1.23
C SER A 134 -5.66 -5.78 -1.90
N ASP A 135 -5.67 -6.96 -1.29
CA ASP A 135 -6.19 -8.21 -1.82
C ASP A 135 -6.52 -9.18 -0.68
N PRO A 136 -7.43 -10.15 -0.89
CA PRO A 136 -7.68 -11.22 0.06
C PRO A 136 -6.44 -12.14 0.21
N PRO A 137 -6.29 -12.82 1.37
CA PRO A 137 -5.18 -13.73 1.62
C PRO A 137 -5.21 -14.94 0.66
N PRO A 138 -4.03 -15.46 0.25
CA PRO A 138 -3.95 -16.64 -0.60
C PRO A 138 -4.31 -17.93 0.16
N ARG A 139 -4.52 -19.02 -0.59
CA ARG A 139 -4.83 -20.35 -0.06
C ARG A 139 -3.69 -21.32 -0.33
N CYS A 140 -3.28 -22.07 0.68
CA CYS A 140 -2.35 -23.19 0.51
C CYS A 140 -3.12 -24.48 0.29
N ILE A 141 -3.03 -25.06 -0.89
CA ILE A 141 -3.72 -26.31 -1.27
C ILE A 141 -2.71 -27.45 -1.31
N GLY A 142 -3.01 -28.57 -0.65
CA GLY A 142 -2.11 -29.73 -0.61
C GLY A 142 -1.92 -30.33 -2.00
N ASN A 143 -0.69 -30.63 -2.39
CA ASN A 143 -0.40 -31.29 -3.65
C ASN A 143 -0.81 -32.77 -3.56
N LEU A 144 -2.02 -33.10 -4.02
CA LEU A 144 -2.57 -34.46 -4.06
C LEU A 144 -1.97 -35.34 -5.19
N SER A 145 -0.69 -35.16 -5.52
CA SER A 145 0.04 -36.07 -6.42
C SER A 145 1.09 -36.88 -5.65
N TYR A 146 1.01 -38.21 -5.82
CA TYR A 146 1.94 -39.23 -5.33
C TYR A 146 1.98 -39.53 -3.82
N SER A 147 0.86 -39.99 -3.26
CA SER A 147 0.74 -41.43 -2.91
C SER A 147 -0.64 -41.83 -2.37
N SER A 148 -0.99 -43.11 -2.55
CA SER A 148 -2.05 -43.91 -1.88
C SER A 148 -3.30 -44.33 -2.71
N LEU A 149 -4.03 -43.44 -3.39
CA LEU A 149 -5.43 -43.75 -3.80
C LEU A 149 -5.78 -43.74 -5.31
N CYS A 150 -4.82 -43.82 -6.24
CA CYS A 150 -5.14 -43.88 -7.68
C CYS A 150 -4.29 -44.88 -8.49
N THR A 151 -4.04 -46.07 -7.92
CA THR A 151 -3.36 -47.18 -8.60
C THR A 151 -3.99 -48.56 -8.36
N HIS A 152 -5.09 -48.65 -7.59
CA HIS A 152 -5.57 -49.93 -7.07
C HIS A 152 -7.05 -50.27 -7.32
N VAL A 153 -7.75 -49.50 -8.16
CA VAL A 153 -9.16 -49.76 -8.54
C VAL A 153 -9.39 -49.47 -10.04
N LEU A 154 -8.89 -50.33 -10.93
CA LEU A 154 -9.61 -50.83 -12.15
C LEU A 154 -8.76 -51.82 -12.99
N VAL A 155 -8.38 -52.98 -12.42
CA VAL A 155 -8.04 -54.17 -13.23
C VAL A 155 -8.66 -55.40 -12.58
N LEU A 156 -9.92 -55.67 -12.92
CA LEU A 156 -10.55 -56.98 -12.76
C LEU A 156 -10.85 -57.50 -14.17
N ILE A 157 -10.05 -58.46 -14.61
CA ILE A 157 -10.19 -59.25 -15.83
C ILE A 157 -9.89 -60.70 -15.43
#